data_AF-A0A9E0LRH3-F1
#
_entry.id   AF-A0A9E0LRH3-F1
#
_cell.length_a   1.000
_cell.length_b   1.000
_cell.length_c   1.000
_cell.angle_alpha   90.00
_cell.angle_beta   90.00
_cell.angle_gamma   90.00
#
_symmetry.space_group_name_H-M   'P 1'
#
loop_
_entity.id
_entity.type
_entity.pdbx_description
1 polymer ?
#
loop_
_entity_poly.entity_id
_entity_poly.type
_entity_poly.pdbx_seq_one_letter_code
_entity_poly.pdbx_strand_id
1 'polypeptide(L)'
;MNKKYYSHLIEIEVIEQELSALELSSEEKEKLLLHVHSSIEYRVLDVILTELPEEQKKTFLLHMQKEKHDEIWEHLQKHTQEIEDKIKNASKKLMDEFVEDITMIKEKHKKNNQ
;
A
#
# COMPACT_ATOMS: atom_id res chain seq x y z
N MET A 1 -3.04 5.72 12.71
CA MET A 1 -2.44 4.52 12.09
C MET A 1 -0.94 4.53 12.35
N ASN A 2 -0.35 3.38 12.71
CA ASN A 2 1.08 3.28 13.04
C ASN A 2 1.94 3.66 11.83
N LYS A 3 3.00 4.47 12.05
CA LYS A 3 4.03 4.76 11.05
C LYS A 3 4.68 3.44 10.67
N LYS A 4 4.41 2.95 9.46
CA LYS A 4 5.11 1.78 8.92
C LYS A 4 6.38 2.23 8.23
N TYR A 5 7.34 1.32 8.14
CA TYR A 5 8.63 1.56 7.50
C TYR A 5 8.52 2.01 6.03
N TYR A 6 7.41 1.69 5.34
CA TYR A 6 7.16 2.11 3.95
C TYR A 6 6.16 3.27 3.80
N SER A 7 5.62 3.82 4.89
CA SER A 7 4.55 4.83 4.82
C SER A 7 4.95 6.09 4.04
N HIS A 8 6.24 6.42 3.98
CA HIS A 8 6.77 7.58 3.25
C HIS A 8 6.82 7.40 1.72
N LEU A 9 6.59 6.17 1.23
CA LEU A 9 6.67 5.83 -0.19
C LEU A 9 5.30 5.83 -0.88
N ILE A 10 4.23 6.05 -0.12
CA ILE A 10 2.86 5.79 -0.52
C ILE A 10 2.01 7.03 -0.21
N GLU A 11 1.25 7.48 -1.19
CA GLU A 11 0.39 8.67 -1.10
C GLU A 11 -1.09 8.26 -1.04
N ILE A 12 -1.49 7.66 0.08
CA ILE A 12 -2.87 7.12 0.26
C ILE A 12 -3.93 8.23 0.17
N GLU A 13 -3.55 9.48 0.40
CA GLU A 13 -4.40 10.67 0.32
C GLU A 13 -5.07 10.82 -1.04
N VAL A 14 -4.44 10.30 -2.12
CA VAL A 14 -5.03 10.28 -3.47
C VAL A 14 -6.32 9.46 -3.47
N ILE A 15 -6.32 8.29 -2.84
CA ILE A 15 -7.51 7.42 -2.75
C ILE A 15 -8.57 8.06 -1.87
N GLU A 16 -8.19 8.68 -0.75
CA GLU A 16 -9.13 9.39 0.12
C GLU A 16 -9.88 10.51 -0.64
N GLN A 17 -9.14 11.28 -1.44
CA GLN A 17 -9.71 12.30 -2.31
C GLN A 17 -10.66 11.69 -3.35
N GLU A 18 -10.27 10.59 -3.99
CA GLU A 18 -11.12 9.93 -4.98
C GLU A 18 -12.39 9.37 -4.34
N LEU A 19 -12.31 8.71 -3.18
CA LEU A 19 -13.47 8.21 -2.44
C LEU A 19 -14.37 9.35 -1.94
N SER A 20 -13.80 10.52 -1.62
CA SER A 20 -14.58 11.68 -1.16
C SER A 20 -15.63 12.12 -2.18
N ALA A 21 -15.35 11.97 -3.47
CA ALA A 21 -16.25 12.35 -4.56
C ALA A 21 -17.34 11.29 -4.85
N LEU A 22 -17.31 10.14 -4.16
CA LEU A 22 -18.41 9.18 -4.18
C LEU A 22 -19.42 9.51 -3.06
N GLU A 23 -20.71 9.31 -3.36
CA GLU A 23 -21.83 9.40 -2.41
C GLU A 23 -21.89 8.16 -1.49
N LEU A 24 -20.77 7.85 -0.84
CA LEU A 24 -20.68 6.78 0.16
C LEU A 24 -20.79 7.37 1.56
N SER A 25 -21.34 6.60 2.49
CA SER A 25 -21.30 6.91 3.91
C SER A 25 -19.86 6.90 4.44
N SER A 26 -19.62 7.57 5.57
CA SER A 26 -18.29 7.59 6.20
C SER A 26 -17.81 6.19 6.58
N GLU A 27 -18.71 5.30 7.00
CA GLU A 27 -18.37 3.92 7.36
C GLU A 27 -17.95 3.09 6.12
N GLU A 28 -18.60 3.28 4.98
CA GLU A 28 -18.23 2.62 3.73
C GLU A 28 -16.86 3.11 3.24
N LYS A 29 -16.61 4.43 3.31
CA LYS A 29 -15.30 5.01 2.96
C LYS A 29 -14.19 4.45 3.84
N GLU A 30 -14.42 4.36 5.16
CA GLU A 30 -13.45 3.80 6.11
C GLU A 30 -13.14 2.32 5.80
N LYS A 31 -14.17 1.51 5.49
CA LYS A 31 -13.97 0.10 5.11
C LYS A 31 -13.13 -0.04 3.84
N LEU A 32 -13.38 0.80 2.82
CA LEU A 32 -12.59 0.80 1.59
C LEU A 32 -11.15 1.22 1.85
N LEU A 33 -10.93 2.27 2.65
CA LEU A 33 -9.58 2.69 3.03
C LEU A 33 -8.83 1.60 3.79
N LEU A 34 -9.48 0.93 4.74
CA LEU A 34 -8.88 -0.20 5.46
C LEU A 34 -8.47 -1.32 4.48
N HIS A 35 -9.32 -1.61 3.50
CA HIS A 35 -9.01 -2.62 2.48
C HIS A 35 -7.82 -2.23 1.60
N VAL A 36 -7.73 -0.96 1.18
CA VAL A 36 -6.59 -0.42 0.43
C VAL A 36 -5.31 -0.52 1.25
N HIS A 37 -5.35 -0.12 2.53
CA HIS A 37 -4.21 -0.24 3.44
C HIS A 37 -3.72 -1.68 3.59
N SER A 38 -4.63 -2.65 3.81
CA SER A 38 -4.25 -4.06 3.92
C SER A 38 -3.68 -4.59 2.60
N SER A 39 -4.28 -4.23 1.47
CA SER A 39 -3.81 -4.67 0.14
C SER A 39 -2.39 -4.16 -0.15
N ILE A 40 -2.13 -2.89 0.17
CA ILE A 40 -0.80 -2.30 0.10
C ILE A 40 0.18 -3.04 1.01
N GLU A 41 -0.19 -3.30 2.26
CA GLU A 41 0.67 -4.03 3.20
C GLU A 41 1.08 -5.40 2.67
N TYR A 42 0.11 -6.19 2.19
CA TYR A 42 0.38 -7.49 1.60
C TYR A 42 1.28 -7.38 0.38
N ARG A 43 1.06 -6.37 -0.47
CA ARG A 43 1.88 -6.15 -1.67
C ARG A 43 3.33 -5.78 -1.32
N VAL A 44 3.53 -4.92 -0.33
CA VAL A 44 4.87 -4.56 0.14
C VAL A 44 5.59 -5.78 0.73
N LEU A 45 4.89 -6.58 1.54
CA LEU A 45 5.44 -7.81 2.09
C LEU A 45 5.83 -8.82 1.00
N ASP A 46 4.99 -9.00 0.00
CA ASP A 46 5.24 -9.87 -1.15
C ASP A 46 6.50 -9.45 -1.92
N VAL A 47 6.65 -8.16 -2.21
CA VAL A 47 7.86 -7.62 -2.87
C VAL A 47 9.10 -7.89 -2.04
N ILE A 48 9.07 -7.55 -0.74
CA ILE A 48 10.20 -7.74 0.15
C ILE A 48 10.60 -9.22 0.25
N LEU A 49 9.63 -10.10 0.46
CA LEU A 49 9.89 -11.53 0.59
C LEU A 49 10.28 -12.19 -0.73
N THR A 50 9.96 -11.59 -1.87
CA THR A 50 10.44 -12.05 -3.18
C THR A 50 11.90 -11.64 -3.43
N GLU A 51 12.27 -10.44 -3.00
CA GLU A 51 13.56 -9.83 -3.29
C GLU A 51 14.65 -10.17 -2.27
N LEU A 52 14.26 -10.48 -1.02
CA LEU A 52 15.22 -10.88 0.00
C LEU A 52 15.75 -12.30 -0.25
N PRO A 53 17.06 -12.53 -0.10
CA PRO A 53 17.61 -13.88 0.02
C PRO A 53 16.99 -14.63 1.21
N GLU A 54 16.87 -15.95 1.10
CA GLU A 54 16.19 -16.79 2.11
C GLU A 54 16.73 -16.60 3.55
N GLU A 55 18.05 -16.44 3.68
CA GLU A 55 18.73 -16.17 4.96
C GLU A 55 18.27 -14.84 5.58
N GLN A 56 18.01 -13.84 4.75
CA GLN A 56 17.63 -12.48 5.18
C GLN A 56 16.13 -12.35 5.45
N LYS A 57 15.30 -13.23 4.88
CA LYS A 57 13.84 -13.28 5.16
C LYS A 57 13.55 -13.55 6.64
N LYS A 58 14.31 -14.45 7.27
CA LYS A 58 14.12 -14.77 8.70
C LYS A 58 14.37 -13.56 9.59
N THR A 59 15.46 -12.83 9.34
CA THR A 59 15.80 -11.61 10.08
C THR A 59 14.74 -10.53 9.88
N PHE A 60 14.27 -10.34 8.65
CA PHE A 60 13.17 -9.43 8.35
C PHE A 60 11.90 -9.77 9.13
N LEU A 61 11.45 -11.03 9.11
CA LEU A 61 10.26 -11.47 9.84
C LEU A 61 10.39 -11.29 11.36
N LEU A 62 11.59 -11.52 11.91
CA LEU A 62 11.88 -11.28 13.33
C LEU A 62 11.83 -9.79 13.69
N HIS A 63 12.34 -8.90 12.84
CA HIS A 63 12.21 -7.46 13.05
C HIS A 63 10.75 -7.00 12.92
N MET A 64 10.01 -7.58 11.98
CA MET A 64 8.58 -7.30 11.78
C MET A 64 7.74 -7.71 12.99
N GLN A 65 7.98 -8.89 13.56
CA GLN A 65 7.31 -9.34 14.80
C GLN A 65 7.57 -8.41 15.99
N LYS A 66 8.74 -7.77 16.03
CA LYS A 66 9.16 -6.84 17.09
C LYS A 66 8.78 -5.38 16.81
N GLU A 67 8.05 -5.11 15.72
CA GLU A 67 7.65 -3.77 15.27
C GLU A 67 8.84 -2.78 15.14
N LYS A 68 10.01 -3.32 14.79
CA LYS A 68 11.29 -2.62 14.69
C LYS A 68 11.43 -1.92 13.33
N HIS A 69 10.63 -0.88 13.10
CA HIS A 69 10.48 -0.26 11.78
C HIS A 69 11.78 0.29 11.19
N ASP A 70 12.61 0.95 12.00
CA ASP A 70 13.90 1.49 11.54
C ASP A 70 14.88 0.35 11.19
N GLU A 71 14.95 -0.69 12.03
CA GLU A 71 15.82 -1.84 11.76
C GLU A 71 15.33 -2.69 10.57
N ILE A 72 14.02 -2.72 10.31
CA ILE A 72 13.47 -3.31 9.09
C ILE A 72 14.01 -2.53 7.89
N TRP A 73 13.89 -1.21 7.89
CA TRP A 73 14.29 -0.39 6.75
C TRP A 73 15.79 -0.49 6.47
N GLU A 74 16.62 -0.38 7.51
CA GLU A 74 18.07 -0.58 7.38
C GLU A 74 18.43 -1.97 6.84
N HIS A 75 17.74 -3.01 7.30
CA HIS A 75 17.97 -4.38 6.85
C HIS A 75 17.69 -4.55 5.37
N LEU A 76 16.60 -3.95 4.89
CA LEU A 76 16.20 -3.96 3.48
C LEU A 76 17.23 -3.23 2.61
N GLN A 77 17.62 -2.01 2.99
CA GLN A 77 18.58 -1.21 2.23
C GLN A 77 19.97 -1.85 2.15
N LYS A 78 20.39 -2.60 3.18
CA LYS A 78 21.69 -3.29 3.20
C LYS A 78 21.74 -4.55 2.33
N HIS A 79 20.61 -5.26 2.17
CA HIS A 79 20.59 -6.59 1.53
C HIS A 79 19.88 -6.63 0.19
N THR A 80 19.17 -5.56 -0.19
CA THR A 80 18.44 -5.51 -1.44
C THR A 80 18.66 -4.16 -2.11
N GLN A 81 19.32 -4.19 -3.26
CA GLN A 81 19.48 -3.01 -4.10
C GLN A 81 18.12 -2.59 -4.69
N GLU A 82 17.85 -1.29 -4.75
CA GLU A 82 16.62 -0.74 -5.36
C GLU A 82 15.31 -1.22 -4.71
N ILE A 83 15.34 -1.76 -3.49
CA ILE A 83 14.13 -2.24 -2.80
C ILE A 83 13.11 -1.12 -2.58
N GLU A 84 13.58 0.10 -2.33
CA GLU A 84 12.75 1.28 -2.21
C GLU A 84 11.96 1.55 -3.49
N ASP A 85 12.63 1.54 -4.65
CA ASP A 85 11.99 1.73 -5.95
C ASP A 85 11.03 0.59 -6.27
N LYS A 86 11.38 -0.66 -5.94
CA LYS A 86 10.51 -1.81 -6.14
C LYS A 86 9.23 -1.72 -5.31
N ILE A 87 9.36 -1.36 -4.03
CA ILE A 87 8.21 -1.13 -3.14
C ILE A 87 7.36 0.01 -3.69
N LYS A 88 7.98 1.16 -3.99
CA LYS A 88 7.29 2.34 -4.51
C LYS A 88 6.53 2.04 -5.80
N ASN A 89 7.17 1.37 -6.77
CA ASN A 89 6.55 1.02 -8.04
C ASN A 89 5.40 0.02 -7.87
N ALA A 90 5.57 -1.00 -7.01
CA ALA A 90 4.54 -1.99 -6.76
C ALA A 90 3.33 -1.39 -6.03
N SER A 91 3.57 -0.55 -5.01
CA SER A 91 2.52 0.16 -4.28
C SER A 91 1.81 1.17 -5.17
N LYS A 92 2.56 1.95 -5.96
CA LYS A 92 1.99 2.91 -6.90
C LYS A 92 1.11 2.22 -7.94
N LYS A 93 1.58 1.12 -8.54
CA LYS A 93 0.78 0.36 -9.51
C LYS A 93 -0.56 -0.09 -8.91
N LEU A 94 -0.53 -0.62 -7.68
CA LEU A 94 -1.74 -1.04 -6.98
C LEU A 94 -2.66 0.15 -6.66
N MET A 95 -2.09 1.30 -6.29
CA MET A 95 -2.87 2.52 -6.08
C MET A 95 -3.51 3.02 -7.38
N ASP A 96 -2.77 3.01 -8.49
CA ASP A 96 -3.28 3.41 -9.81
C ASP A 96 -4.45 2.50 -10.21
N GLU A 97 -4.35 1.19 -9.97
CA GLU A 97 -5.46 0.23 -10.17
C GLU A 97 -6.71 0.59 -9.34
N PHE A 98 -6.54 0.95 -8.05
CA PHE A 98 -7.67 1.40 -7.23
C PHE A 98 -8.27 2.72 -7.72
N VAL A 99 -7.45 3.69 -8.14
CA VAL A 99 -7.92 4.97 -8.68
C VAL A 99 -8.72 4.75 -9.96
N GLU A 100 -8.23 3.89 -10.85
CA GLU A 100 -8.92 3.51 -12.09
C GLU A 100 -10.28 2.87 -11.79
N ASP A 101 -10.33 1.91 -10.86
CA ASP A 101 -11.58 1.26 -10.44
C ASP A 101 -12.60 2.27 -9.87
N ILE A 102 -12.16 3.16 -8.98
CA ILE A 102 -13.01 4.22 -8.42
C ILE A 102 -13.52 5.15 -9.53
N THR A 103 -12.64 5.55 -10.44
CA THR A 103 -12.99 6.45 -11.56
C THR A 103 -14.01 5.82 -12.48
N MET A 104 -13.84 4.54 -12.84
CA MET A 104 -14.81 3.80 -13.66
C MET A 104 -16.18 3.72 -12.99
N ILE A 105 -16.23 3.54 -11.67
CA ILE A 105 -17.50 3.53 -10.92
C ILE A 105 -18.16 4.92 -11.00
N LYS A 106 -17.40 6.01 -10.77
CA LYS A 106 -17.91 7.39 -10.89
C LYS A 106 -18.54 7.66 -12.25
N GLU A 107 -17.88 7.24 -13.33
CA GLU A 107 -18.37 7.44 -14.68
C GLU A 107 -19.66 6.66 -14.98
N LYS A 108 -19.77 5.42 -14.47
CA LYS A 108 -20.99 4.61 -14.59
C LYS A 108 -22.16 5.25 -13.85
N HIS A 109 -21.93 5.79 -12.65
CA HIS A 109 -22.97 6.51 -11.89
C HIS A 109 -23.43 7.79 -12.61
N LYS A 110 -22.53 8.53 -13.25
CA LYS A 110 -22.90 9.71 -14.05
C LYS A 110 -23.75 9.37 -15.28
N LYS A 111 -23.45 8.27 -15.97
CA LYS A 111 -24.19 7.85 -17.18
C LYS A 111 -25.59 7.28 -16.87
N ASN A 112 -25.81 6.72 -15.69
CA ASN A 112 -27.11 6.16 -15.30
C ASN A 112 -28.08 7.22 -14.75
N ASN A 113 -27.58 8.40 -14.37
CA ASN A 113 -28.38 9.53 -13.85
C ASN A 113 -28.65 10.61 -14.93
N GLN A 114 -28.38 10.32 -16.21
CA GLN A 114 -28.62 11.17 -17.39
C GLN A 114 -29.62 10.50 -18.32
#